data_AF-A0A7V9PGA5-F1
#
_entry.id   AF-A0A7V9PGA5-F1
#
_cell.length_a   1.000
_cell.length_b   1.000
_cell.length_c   1.000
_cell.angle_alpha   90.00
_cell.angle_beta   90.00
_cell.angle_gamma   90.00
#
_symmetry.space_group_name_H-M   'P 1'
#
loop_
_entity.id
_entity.type
_entity.pdbx_description
1 polymer ?
#
loop_
_entity_poly.entity_id
_entity_poly.type
_entity_poly.pdbx_seq_one_letter_code
_entity_poly.pdbx_strand_id
1 'polypeptide(L)'
;MVDLLPDASNEEVRAFVTAQLEDRPLRPDPGPYPYVVTRHFPAVYSSRRVVWDESDHSEPSDVVIRCEAPFEGGRLRDEACALVVAFARAQAAATGFRHCAVFAERDAVYVDPGGTTSASTDPPRWGRSVNRRPGGA
;
A
#
# COMPACT_ATOMS: atom_id res chain seq x y z
N MET A 1 26.39 -8.84 -3.88
CA MET A 1 27.24 -9.53 -2.90
C MET A 1 27.39 -8.55 -1.76
N VAL A 2 26.65 -8.76 -0.67
CA VAL A 2 26.74 -7.87 0.51
C VAL A 2 28.02 -8.27 1.21
N ASP A 3 29.00 -7.37 1.24
CA ASP A 3 30.21 -7.56 2.05
C ASP A 3 29.78 -7.62 3.51
N LEU A 4 29.63 -8.85 4.03
CA LEU A 4 29.49 -9.07 5.46
C LEU A 4 30.85 -8.73 6.05
N LEU A 5 30.87 -7.71 6.92
CA LEU A 5 32.07 -7.25 7.61
C LEU A 5 32.86 -8.47 8.13
N PRO A 6 34.09 -8.72 7.65
CA PRO A 6 34.77 -10.00 7.84
C PRO A 6 35.12 -10.31 9.30
N ASP A 7 35.01 -9.32 10.18
CA ASP A 7 35.33 -9.41 11.60
C ASP A 7 34.16 -9.00 12.51
N ALA A 8 32.94 -8.89 11.98
CA ALA A 8 31.78 -8.58 12.82
C ALA A 8 31.53 -9.73 13.79
N SER A 9 31.52 -9.40 15.08
CA SER A 9 31.17 -10.35 16.12
C SER A 9 29.73 -10.84 15.91
N ASN A 10 29.44 -12.06 16.39
CA ASN A 10 28.08 -12.61 16.35
C ASN A 10 27.04 -11.67 17.01
N GLU A 11 27.47 -10.84 17.95
CA GLU A 11 26.62 -9.86 18.61
C GLU A 11 26.26 -8.68 17.69
N GLU A 12 27.20 -8.19 16.89
CA GLU A 12 26.98 -7.12 15.91
C GLU A 12 26.12 -7.57 14.73
N VAL A 13 26.37 -8.78 14.22
CA VAL A 13 25.52 -9.39 13.18
C VAL A 13 24.11 -9.57 13.70
N ARG A 14 23.97 -10.03 14.95
CA ARG A 14 22.67 -10.21 15.59
C ARG A 14 21.98 -8.88 15.85
N ALA A 15 22.68 -7.83 16.27
CA ALA A 15 22.13 -6.50 16.44
C ALA A 15 21.70 -5.88 15.10
N PHE A 16 22.49 -6.04 14.02
CA PHE A 16 22.14 -5.56 12.68
C PHE A 16 20.91 -6.27 12.12
N VAL A 17 20.87 -7.60 12.23
CA VAL A 17 19.70 -8.40 11.83
C VAL A 17 18.50 -8.08 12.70
N THR A 18 18.69 -7.87 14.02
CA THR A 18 17.61 -7.47 14.94
C THR A 18 17.11 -6.07 14.63
N ALA A 19 17.95 -5.11 14.23
CA ALA A 19 17.53 -3.77 13.82
C ALA A 19 16.80 -3.75 12.46
N GLN A 20 17.11 -4.70 11.56
CA GLN A 20 16.34 -4.91 10.32
C GLN A 20 15.04 -5.69 10.54
N LEU A 21 14.99 -6.51 11.59
CA LEU A 21 13.83 -7.27 12.06
C LEU A 21 13.07 -6.58 13.19
N GLU A 22 13.50 -5.37 13.59
CA GLU A 22 12.84 -4.60 14.63
C GLU A 22 11.43 -4.32 14.13
N ASP A 23 10.50 -4.75 14.97
CA ASP A 23 9.08 -4.89 14.78
C ASP A 23 8.45 -3.55 14.39
N ARG A 24 8.65 -3.13 13.12
CA ARG A 24 7.76 -2.16 12.51
C ARG A 24 6.42 -2.87 12.50
N PRO A 25 5.45 -2.39 13.29
CA PRO A 25 4.18 -3.07 13.39
C PRO A 25 3.62 -3.14 11.97
N LEU A 26 3.38 -4.36 11.47
CA LEU A 26 2.63 -4.59 10.23
C LEU A 26 1.16 -4.20 10.52
N ARG A 27 0.92 -2.89 10.71
CA ARG A 27 -0.37 -2.33 11.09
C ARG A 27 -1.32 -2.40 9.89
N PRO A 28 -2.50 -3.03 10.01
CA PRO A 28 -3.65 -2.65 9.19
C PRO A 28 -4.18 -1.30 9.73
N ASP A 29 -4.65 -0.37 8.89
CA ASP A 29 -6.00 -0.45 8.32
C ASP A 29 -6.19 0.64 7.23
N PRO A 30 -6.69 0.35 6.00
CA PRO A 30 -7.34 1.40 5.23
C PRO A 30 -8.83 1.10 5.03
N GLY A 31 -9.63 1.59 5.97
CA GLY A 31 -10.92 2.20 5.65
C GLY A 31 -10.85 3.74 5.79
N PRO A 32 -11.73 4.52 5.11
CA PRO A 32 -12.78 4.12 4.20
C PRO A 32 -12.53 4.70 2.80
N TYR A 33 -11.47 4.28 2.13
CA TYR A 33 -11.20 4.67 0.73
C TYR A 33 -10.89 6.18 0.50
N PRO A 34 -10.19 6.53 -0.59
CA PRO A 34 -9.47 5.64 -1.48
C PRO A 34 -8.08 5.25 -0.96
N TYR A 35 -7.56 4.16 -1.51
CA TYR A 35 -6.16 3.77 -1.33
C TYR A 35 -5.66 3.05 -2.57
N VAL A 36 -4.33 2.95 -2.70
CA VAL A 36 -3.68 2.23 -3.79
C VAL A 36 -2.85 1.09 -3.22
N VAL A 37 -3.04 -0.10 -3.77
CA VAL A 37 -2.28 -1.31 -3.46
C VAL A 37 -1.27 -1.60 -4.56
N THR A 38 -0.03 -1.89 -4.19
CA THR A 38 1.01 -2.41 -5.08
C THR A 38 1.18 -3.90 -4.82
N ARG A 39 1.16 -4.72 -5.87
CA ARG A 39 1.49 -6.14 -5.79
C ARG A 39 2.92 -6.37 -6.25
N HIS A 40 3.82 -6.59 -5.29
CA HIS A 40 5.24 -6.85 -5.57
C HIS A 40 5.47 -8.27 -6.08
N PHE A 41 4.83 -9.25 -5.41
CA PHE A 41 4.92 -10.69 -5.71
C PHE A 41 3.58 -11.38 -5.40
N PRO A 42 3.39 -12.67 -5.77
CA PRO A 42 2.27 -13.44 -5.24
C PRO A 42 2.24 -13.37 -3.71
N ALA A 43 1.10 -12.94 -3.15
CA ALA A 43 0.88 -12.76 -1.71
C ALA A 43 1.69 -11.64 -1.00
N VAL A 44 2.49 -10.84 -1.71
CA VAL A 44 3.23 -9.71 -1.12
C VAL A 44 2.68 -8.39 -1.66
N TYR A 45 2.08 -7.61 -0.77
CA TYR A 45 1.41 -6.35 -1.10
C TYR A 45 1.87 -5.24 -0.18
N SER A 46 1.91 -4.02 -0.72
CA SER A 46 1.96 -2.79 0.07
C SER A 46 0.78 -1.92 -0.30
N SER A 47 0.35 -1.03 0.59
CA SER A 47 -0.73 -0.09 0.33
C SER A 47 -0.36 1.31 0.77
N ARG A 48 -0.87 2.32 0.07
CA ARG A 48 -0.78 3.71 0.46
C ARG A 48 -2.17 4.32 0.45
N ARG A 49 -2.53 5.00 1.54
CA ARG A 49 -3.79 5.73 1.63
C ARG A 49 -3.72 6.95 0.73
N VAL A 50 -4.82 7.28 0.08
CA VAL A 50 -4.98 8.55 -0.62
C VAL A 50 -5.70 9.51 0.31
N VAL A 51 -5.10 10.68 0.50
CA VAL A 51 -5.69 11.79 1.24
C VAL A 51 -5.89 12.96 0.29
N TRP A 52 -6.92 13.76 0.59
CA TRP A 52 -7.29 14.91 -0.22
C TRP A 52 -6.79 16.19 0.45
N ASP A 53 -6.09 17.02 -0.31
CA ASP A 53 -5.48 18.26 0.16
C ASP A 53 -4.42 18.07 1.27
N GLU A 54 -3.70 19.14 1.60
CA GLU A 54 -2.79 19.24 2.74
C GLU A 54 -3.60 19.29 4.04
N SER A 55 -4.33 18.22 4.33
CA SER A 55 -4.82 17.97 5.68
C SER A 55 -3.59 17.93 6.59
N ASP A 56 -3.54 18.74 7.65
CA ASP A 56 -2.44 18.84 8.65
C ASP A 56 -2.03 17.50 9.30
N HIS A 57 -2.67 16.39 8.91
CA HIS A 57 -2.62 15.07 9.50
C HIS A 57 -2.20 13.99 8.49
N SER A 58 -1.57 14.35 7.37
CA SER A 58 -1.02 13.35 6.43
C SER A 58 0.16 12.63 7.05
N GLU A 59 0.08 11.31 7.17
CA GLU A 59 1.24 10.51 7.55
C GLU A 59 2.27 10.53 6.41
N PRO A 60 3.59 10.39 6.68
CA PRO A 60 4.63 10.39 5.64
C PRO A 60 4.45 9.34 4.53
N SER A 61 3.66 8.29 4.79
CA SER A 61 3.33 7.22 3.84
C SER A 61 2.12 7.51 2.94
N ASP A 62 1.37 8.57 3.23
CA ASP A 62 0.14 8.91 2.52
C ASP A 62 0.44 9.56 1.16
N VAL A 63 -0.50 9.39 0.24
CA VAL A 63 -0.48 10.02 -1.07
C VAL A 63 -1.47 11.17 -1.06
N VAL A 64 -0.96 12.39 -1.15
CA VAL A 64 -1.78 13.59 -1.23
C VAL A 64 -2.16 13.85 -2.69
N ILE A 65 -3.45 13.85 -3.01
CA ILE A 65 -3.99 14.23 -4.32
C ILE A 65 -4.83 15.49 -4.16
N ARG A 66 -4.54 16.52 -4.97
CA ARG A 66 -5.34 17.74 -5.01
C ARG A 66 -6.57 17.51 -5.90
N CYS A 67 -7.75 17.64 -5.31
CA CYS A 67 -9.04 17.53 -6.00
C CYS A 67 -10.03 18.44 -5.30
N GLU A 68 -10.70 19.32 -6.04
CA GLU A 68 -11.75 20.16 -5.48
C GLU A 68 -13.01 19.30 -5.23
N ALA A 69 -13.54 19.35 -4.01
CA ALA A 69 -14.75 18.61 -3.61
C ALA A 69 -14.77 17.15 -4.09
N PRO A 70 -13.87 16.27 -3.59
CA PRO A 70 -13.69 14.91 -4.11
C PRO A 70 -14.89 13.97 -3.85
N PHE A 71 -15.81 14.37 -2.98
CA PHE A 71 -16.98 13.59 -2.59
C PHE A 71 -18.30 14.28 -2.98
N GLU A 72 -19.29 13.46 -3.35
CA GLU A 72 -20.68 13.86 -3.56
C GLU A 72 -21.59 12.79 -2.94
N GLY A 73 -22.46 13.17 -2.01
CA GLY A 73 -23.37 12.22 -1.34
C GLY A 73 -22.68 11.06 -0.61
N GLY A 74 -21.47 11.28 -0.09
CA GLY A 74 -20.68 10.25 0.60
C GLY A 74 -19.96 9.26 -0.33
N ARG A 75 -19.95 9.51 -1.64
CA ARG A 75 -19.21 8.73 -2.64
C ARG A 75 -18.16 9.60 -3.31
N LEU A 76 -17.09 8.97 -3.80
CA LEU A 76 -16.11 9.66 -4.63
C LEU A 76 -16.72 10.03 -5.97
N ARG A 77 -16.41 11.24 -6.45
CA ARG A 77 -16.77 11.70 -7.79
C ARG A 77 -15.88 11.02 -8.83
N ASP A 78 -16.39 10.91 -10.06
CA ASP A 78 -15.64 10.29 -11.18
C ASP A 78 -14.28 10.95 -11.42
N GLU A 79 -14.21 12.27 -11.26
CA GLU A 79 -12.96 13.04 -11.35
C GLU A 79 -11.94 12.62 -10.30
N ALA A 80 -12.36 12.49 -9.04
CA ALA A 80 -11.52 12.03 -7.94
C ALA A 80 -11.04 10.60 -8.18
N CYS A 81 -11.92 9.69 -8.63
CA CYS A 81 -11.55 8.34 -9.03
C CYS A 81 -10.51 8.34 -10.16
N ALA A 82 -10.70 9.16 -11.19
CA ALA A 82 -9.78 9.28 -12.31
C ALA A 82 -8.38 9.73 -11.88
N LEU A 83 -8.28 10.66 -10.92
CA LEU A 83 -7.00 11.11 -10.37
C LEU A 83 -6.25 10.00 -9.62
N VAL A 84 -6.97 9.19 -8.82
CA VAL A 84 -6.37 8.04 -8.13
C VAL A 84 -5.90 6.97 -9.13
N VAL A 85 -6.67 6.71 -10.21
CA VAL A 85 -6.23 5.81 -11.29
C VAL A 85 -5.01 6.37 -12.01
N ALA A 86 -4.97 7.67 -12.29
CA ALA A 86 -3.82 8.32 -12.92
C ALA A 86 -2.56 8.18 -12.05
N PHE A 87 -2.69 8.37 -10.73
CA PHE A 87 -1.60 8.09 -9.79
C PHE A 87 -1.16 6.62 -9.84
N ALA A 88 -2.11 5.67 -9.78
CA ALA A 88 -1.80 4.24 -9.85
C ALA A 88 -1.12 3.86 -11.19
N ARG A 89 -1.48 4.50 -12.31
CA ARG A 89 -0.82 4.37 -13.61
C ARG A 89 0.62 4.86 -13.59
N ALA A 90 0.86 6.04 -13.03
CA ALA A 90 2.21 6.56 -12.89
C ALA A 90 3.08 5.63 -12.03
N GLN A 91 2.54 5.11 -10.92
CA GLN A 91 3.25 4.15 -10.07
C GLN A 91 3.51 2.80 -10.78
N ALA A 92 2.52 2.27 -11.51
CA ALA A 92 2.68 1.03 -12.26
C ALA A 92 3.77 1.17 -13.35
N ALA A 93 3.79 2.30 -14.06
CA ALA A 93 4.84 2.59 -15.04
C ALA A 93 6.22 2.76 -14.40
N ALA A 94 6.30 3.45 -13.27
CA ALA A 94 7.57 3.72 -12.58
C ALA A 94 8.19 2.48 -11.93
N THR A 95 7.36 1.59 -11.38
CA THR A 95 7.83 0.44 -10.59
C THR A 95 7.87 -0.87 -11.37
N GLY A 96 7.15 -0.96 -12.50
CA GLY A 96 6.96 -2.22 -13.23
C GLY A 96 6.02 -3.21 -12.54
N PHE A 97 5.34 -2.82 -11.46
CA PHE A 97 4.41 -3.68 -10.72
C PHE A 97 2.95 -3.35 -11.03
N ARG A 98 2.08 -4.36 -10.90
CA ARG A 98 0.63 -4.17 -10.99
C ARG A 98 0.12 -3.45 -9.75
N HIS A 99 -0.69 -2.41 -9.98
CA HIS A 99 -1.33 -1.61 -8.94
C HIS A 99 -2.84 -1.83 -8.94
N CYS A 100 -3.49 -1.49 -7.82
CA CYS A 100 -4.93 -1.50 -7.69
C CYS A 100 -5.39 -0.26 -6.92
N ALA A 101 -6.15 0.61 -7.58
CA ALA A 101 -6.86 1.71 -6.96
C ALA A 101 -8.18 1.19 -6.37
N VAL A 102 -8.44 1.41 -5.09
CA VAL A 102 -9.63 0.92 -4.40
C VAL A 102 -10.46 2.12 -3.92
N PHE A 103 -11.72 2.16 -4.30
CA PHE A 103 -12.67 3.27 -4.08
C PHE A 103 -13.78 2.92 -3.10
N ALA A 104 -14.14 1.64 -3.03
CA ALA A 104 -15.09 1.07 -2.08
C ALA A 104 -14.82 -0.42 -1.89
N GLU A 105 -15.58 -1.07 -0.99
CA GLU A 105 -15.39 -2.50 -0.66
C GLU A 105 -15.47 -3.42 -1.88
N ARG A 106 -16.25 -3.01 -2.87
CA ARG A 106 -16.49 -3.75 -4.11
C ARG A 106 -16.26 -2.87 -5.34
N ASP A 107 -15.42 -1.86 -5.21
CA ASP A 107 -15.10 -0.95 -6.31
C ASP A 107 -13.61 -0.68 -6.37
N ALA A 108 -12.98 -1.20 -7.40
CA ALA A 108 -11.54 -1.10 -7.62
C ALA A 108 -11.18 -1.10 -9.10
N VAL A 109 -10.04 -0.51 -9.44
CA VAL A 109 -9.43 -0.54 -10.77
C VAL A 109 -8.00 -1.04 -10.65
N TYR A 110 -7.73 -2.17 -11.29
CA TYR A 110 -6.37 -2.66 -11.46
C TYR A 110 -5.68 -1.95 -12.62
N VAL A 111 -4.38 -1.73 -12.46
CA VAL A 111 -3.54 -1.03 -13.41
C VAL A 111 -2.27 -1.85 -13.64
N ASP A 112 -2.07 -2.28 -14.88
CA ASP A 112 -0.87 -3.00 -15.29
C ASP A 112 0.27 -2.03 -15.65
N PRO A 113 1.54 -2.49 -15.63
CA PRO A 113 2.70 -1.64 -15.96
C PRO A 113 2.64 -0.99 -17.34
N GLY A 114 1.95 -1.61 -18.29
CA GLY A 114 1.71 -1.06 -19.65
C GLY A 114 0.62 0.02 -19.70
N GLY A 115 0.03 0.40 -18.57
CA GLY A 115 -1.02 1.41 -18.48
C GLY A 115 -2.44 0.89 -18.71
N THR A 116 -2.60 -0.37 -19.10
CA THR A 116 -3.92 -1.03 -19.22
C THR A 116 -4.64 -1.04 -17.88
N THR A 117 -5.94 -0.72 -17.89
CA THR A 117 -6.78 -0.66 -16.70
C THR A 117 -7.93 -1.66 -16.79
N SER A 118 -8.27 -2.30 -15.68
CA SER A 118 -9.42 -3.22 -15.59
C SER A 118 -10.19 -2.99 -14.28
N ALA A 119 -11.47 -2.64 -14.40
CA ALA A 119 -12.37 -2.54 -13.25
C ALA A 119 -12.58 -3.92 -12.60
N SER A 120 -12.76 -3.95 -11.29
CA SER A 120 -13.00 -5.15 -10.50
C SER A 120 -13.90 -4.84 -9.30
N THR A 121 -14.79 -5.78 -8.97
CA THR A 121 -15.55 -5.75 -7.71
C THR A 121 -14.89 -6.56 -6.60
N ASP A 122 -13.71 -7.10 -6.87
CA ASP A 122 -12.94 -7.93 -5.95
C ASP A 122 -11.55 -7.29 -5.78
N PRO A 123 -11.43 -6.28 -4.90
CA PRO A 123 -10.11 -5.75 -4.54
C PRO A 123 -9.26 -6.86 -3.90
N PRO A 124 -7.92 -6.72 -3.86
CA PRO A 124 -7.05 -7.72 -3.28
C PRO A 124 -7.49 -8.09 -1.86
N ARG A 125 -8.06 -9.30 -1.70
CA ARG A 125 -8.41 -9.85 -0.39
C ARG A 125 -7.13 -10.36 0.25
N TRP A 126 -6.77 -9.82 1.41
CA TRP A 126 -5.67 -10.34 2.20
C TRP A 126 -5.95 -11.81 2.54
N GLY A 127 -5.00 -12.72 2.26
CA GLY A 127 -5.13 -14.15 2.58
C GLY A 127 -5.27 -14.39 4.10
N ARG A 128 -5.80 -15.55 4.50
CA ARG A 128 -6.08 -15.93 5.91
C ARG A 128 -4.93 -15.54 6.85
N SER A 129 -5.23 -14.65 7.80
CA SER A 129 -4.38 -14.28 8.91
C SER A 129 -4.04 -15.51 9.76
N VAL A 130 -2.80 -15.99 9.70
CA VAL A 130 -2.27 -16.90 10.72
C VAL A 130 -1.79 -16.08 11.91
N ASN A 131 -2.72 -15.66 12.75
CA ASN A 131 -2.43 -15.39 14.15
C ASN A 131 -2.02 -16.71 14.81
N ARG A 132 -0.71 -16.98 14.93
CA ARG A 132 -0.23 -17.85 16.00
C ARG A 132 -0.02 -16.96 17.23
N ARG A 133 -1.07 -16.83 18.06
CA ARG A 133 -0.84 -16.75 19.51
C ARG A 133 -0.67 -18.20 20.00
N PRO A 134 0.49 -18.54 20.55
CA PRO A 134 0.50 -19.11 21.92
C PRO A 134 1.75 -18.64 22.69
N GLY A 135 1.81 -18.43 23.99
CA GLY A 135 0.95 -18.57 25.16
C GLY A 135 1.79 -17.97 26.30
N GLY A 136 1.22 -17.18 27.20
CA GLY A 136 0.98 -17.69 28.54
C GLY A 136 2.26 -18.05 29.30
N ALA A 137 2.84 -17.06 29.98
CA ALA A 137 3.46 -17.17 31.31
C ALA A 137 3.75 -15.76 31.83
#